data_AF-A0A933VT46-F1
#
_entry.id   AF-A0A933VT46-F1
#
_cell.length_a   1.000
_cell.length_b   1.000
_cell.length_c   1.000
_cell.angle_alpha   90.00
_cell.angle_beta   90.00
_cell.angle_gamma   90.00
#
_symmetry.space_group_name_H-M   'P 1'
#
loop_
_entity.id
_entity.type
_entity.pdbx_description
1 polymer ?
#
loop_
_entity_poly.entity_id
_entity_poly.type
_entity_poly.pdbx_seq_one_letter_code
_entity_poly.pdbx_strand_id
1 'polypeptide(L)'
;MSKAWGRTGLRVTRAIGAPREAERLQDELDAARARIEDLERERQERLSKDPRLGVLTRDAYREKAAHALAHARRNGLRAALVLVDIDGFRALNGRHGAAAGDEALTILGEKVRELVRAGDVVGRTGADEISVLIREGGAEAARGCAERLVAILETSGPVTISAGVAADSGTGDLDALVAVAAAALDKARRAGGGRVAVPGHAPAAIDTARGAVGALSLALAERDPETSAHARSLVALATAVARRLNVHGEEVERVASAALLHDVGKLAIPDRILLKPSALTPEEWDVVRTHPLVGERILRAVPGLGPVARLVRHEQVRAARRAAASSWPAAPTTR
;
A
#
# COMPACT_ATOMS: atom_id res chain seq x y z
N MET A 1 -41.77 66.91 -81.27
CA MET A 1 -41.02 65.63 -81.34
C MET A 1 -39.59 65.88 -80.86
N SER A 2 -39.02 64.95 -80.06
CA SER A 2 -37.61 64.79 -79.58
C SER A 2 -37.02 65.89 -78.67
N LYS A 3 -36.72 65.61 -77.37
CA LYS A 3 -35.52 64.96 -76.75
C LYS A 3 -34.27 65.88 -76.82
N ALA A 4 -33.41 66.14 -75.81
CA ALA A 4 -32.96 65.39 -74.63
C ALA A 4 -32.06 66.25 -73.67
N TRP A 5 -32.08 65.92 -72.36
CA TRP A 5 -30.96 65.86 -71.36
C TRP A 5 -30.08 67.11 -71.07
N GLY A 6 -29.61 67.43 -69.85
CA GLY A 6 -29.62 66.80 -68.52
C GLY A 6 -28.47 67.37 -67.66
N ARG A 7 -28.63 67.39 -66.32
CA ARG A 7 -27.59 67.15 -65.28
C ARG A 7 -28.07 67.58 -63.90
N THR A 8 -28.69 66.65 -63.18
CA THR A 8 -28.92 66.75 -61.74
C THR A 8 -27.73 66.09 -61.05
N GLY A 9 -26.89 66.89 -60.38
CA GLY A 9 -25.79 66.38 -59.57
C GLY A 9 -26.32 65.73 -58.30
N LEU A 10 -26.24 64.40 -58.20
CA LEU A 10 -26.36 63.71 -56.92
C LEU A 10 -25.11 64.01 -56.09
N ARG A 11 -25.28 64.78 -55.00
CA ARG A 11 -24.31 64.80 -53.90
C ARG A 11 -24.42 63.48 -53.15
N VAL A 12 -23.39 62.65 -53.26
CA VAL A 12 -23.17 61.55 -52.33
C VAL A 12 -22.56 62.15 -51.06
N THR A 13 -23.37 62.41 -50.04
CA THR A 13 -22.89 62.69 -48.69
C THR A 13 -22.43 61.37 -48.07
N ARG A 14 -21.11 61.20 -48.01
CA ARG A 14 -20.41 60.10 -47.33
C ARG A 14 -20.77 60.12 -45.84
N ALA A 15 -21.32 59.03 -45.31
CA ALA A 15 -21.60 58.88 -43.89
C ALA A 15 -20.28 58.81 -43.09
N ILE A 16 -20.05 59.78 -42.20
CA ILE A 16 -18.86 59.89 -41.32
C ILE A 16 -19.16 59.18 -39.97
N GLY A 17 -19.61 57.92 -40.02
CA GLY A 17 -19.98 57.13 -38.82
C GLY A 17 -19.15 55.86 -38.58
N ALA A 18 -18.50 55.33 -39.62
CA ALA A 18 -17.93 53.99 -39.62
C ALA A 18 -16.71 53.71 -38.69
N PRO A 19 -15.78 54.64 -38.42
CA PRO A 19 -14.56 54.28 -37.69
C PRO A 19 -14.81 54.00 -36.19
N ARG A 20 -15.76 54.70 -35.55
CA ARG A 20 -16.07 54.52 -34.13
C ARG A 20 -16.85 53.25 -33.83
N GLU A 21 -17.70 52.82 -34.76
CA GLU A 21 -18.43 51.55 -34.66
C GLU A 21 -17.49 50.36 -34.84
N ALA A 22 -16.55 50.46 -35.78
CA ALA A 22 -15.52 49.44 -35.98
C ALA A 22 -14.59 49.31 -34.77
N GLU A 23 -14.11 50.41 -34.18
CA GLU A 23 -13.30 50.40 -32.95
C GLU A 23 -14.06 49.77 -31.78
N ARG A 24 -15.32 50.16 -31.57
CA ARG A 24 -16.14 49.60 -30.49
C ARG A 24 -16.37 48.09 -30.65
N LEU A 25 -16.64 47.62 -31.86
CA LEU A 25 -16.79 46.19 -32.14
C LEU A 25 -15.47 45.42 -31.94
N GLN A 26 -14.33 46.06 -32.22
CA GLN A 26 -13.01 45.48 -32.00
C GLN A 26 -12.73 45.33 -30.49
N ASP A 27 -13.01 46.36 -29.69
CA ASP A 27 -12.87 46.32 -28.23
C ASP A 27 -13.79 45.27 -27.60
N GLU A 28 -15.05 45.16 -28.07
CA GLU A 28 -16.00 44.14 -27.63
C GLU A 28 -15.51 42.72 -27.99
N LEU A 29 -14.89 42.54 -29.16
CA LEU A 29 -14.31 41.26 -29.59
C LEU A 29 -13.10 40.86 -28.74
N ASP A 30 -12.21 41.80 -28.44
CA ASP A 30 -11.02 41.53 -27.64
C ASP A 30 -11.37 41.24 -26.18
N ALA A 31 -12.36 41.95 -25.61
CA ALA A 31 -12.90 41.63 -24.29
C ALA A 31 -13.58 40.26 -24.25
N ALA A 32 -14.31 39.88 -25.31
CA ALA A 32 -14.93 38.56 -25.41
C ALA A 32 -13.87 37.44 -25.53
N ARG A 33 -12.80 37.65 -26.31
CA ARG A 33 -11.68 36.70 -26.43
C ARG A 33 -10.96 36.46 -25.11
N ALA A 34 -10.60 37.53 -24.39
CA ALA A 34 -9.98 37.40 -23.07
C ALA A 34 -10.88 36.62 -22.09
N ARG A 35 -12.19 36.84 -22.15
CA ARG A 35 -13.15 36.12 -21.31
C ARG A 35 -13.29 34.65 -21.67
N ILE A 36 -13.18 34.29 -22.95
CA ILE A 36 -13.15 32.90 -23.40
C ILE A 36 -11.88 32.22 -22.89
N GLU A 37 -10.72 32.87 -23.02
CA GLU A 37 -9.44 32.32 -22.53
C GLU A 37 -9.45 32.07 -21.01
N ASP A 38 -10.03 32.99 -20.23
CA ASP A 38 -10.17 32.82 -18.78
C ASP A 38 -11.12 31.67 -18.42
N LEU A 39 -12.27 31.56 -19.09
CA LEU A 39 -13.21 30.45 -18.89
C LEU A 39 -12.61 29.10 -19.31
N GLU A 40 -11.84 29.07 -20.39
CA GLU A 40 -11.11 27.87 -20.81
C GLU A 40 -10.06 27.47 -19.79
N ARG A 41 -9.34 28.43 -19.20
CA ARG A 41 -8.38 28.19 -18.11
C ARG A 41 -9.05 27.61 -16.87
N GLU A 42 -10.13 28.24 -16.39
CA GLU A 42 -10.90 27.76 -15.24
C GLU A 42 -11.49 26.36 -15.48
N ARG A 43 -12.01 26.12 -16.70
CA ARG A 43 -12.52 24.80 -17.08
C ARG A 43 -11.40 23.77 -17.08
N GLN A 44 -10.25 24.09 -17.65
CA GLN A 44 -9.09 23.20 -17.70
C GLN A 44 -8.58 22.88 -16.28
N GLU A 45 -8.54 23.87 -15.39
CA GLU A 45 -8.17 23.67 -13.99
C GLU A 45 -9.15 22.72 -13.28
N ARG A 46 -10.46 22.86 -13.48
CA ARG A 46 -11.47 21.96 -12.90
C ARG A 46 -11.39 20.54 -13.48
N LEU A 47 -11.14 20.40 -14.79
CA LEU A 47 -10.98 19.10 -15.45
C LEU A 47 -9.63 18.43 -15.12
N SER A 48 -8.64 19.21 -14.66
CA SER A 48 -7.32 18.69 -14.32
C SER A 48 -7.28 17.92 -13.00
N LYS A 49 -8.34 18.01 -12.17
CA LYS A 49 -8.41 17.34 -10.86
C LYS A 49 -9.48 16.27 -10.84
N ASP A 50 -9.12 15.11 -10.30
CA ASP A 50 -10.06 14.05 -9.98
C ASP A 50 -10.95 14.48 -8.79
N PRO A 51 -12.28 14.43 -8.92
CA PRO A 51 -13.19 14.95 -7.90
C PRO A 51 -13.24 14.10 -6.62
N ARG A 52 -12.82 12.83 -6.66
CA ARG A 52 -12.85 11.92 -5.50
C ARG A 52 -11.54 12.03 -4.71
N LEU A 53 -10.42 12.01 -5.42
CA LEU A 53 -9.09 12.02 -4.81
C LEU A 53 -8.57 13.44 -4.52
N GLY A 54 -9.04 14.44 -5.27
CA GLY A 54 -8.51 15.80 -5.22
C GLY A 54 -7.11 15.94 -5.81
N VAL A 55 -6.64 14.92 -6.55
CA VAL A 55 -5.33 14.84 -7.22
C VAL A 55 -5.49 15.06 -8.72
N LEU A 56 -4.40 15.08 -9.50
CA LEU A 56 -4.50 15.29 -10.95
C LEU A 56 -5.23 14.13 -11.65
N THR A 57 -5.97 14.44 -12.72
CA THR A 57 -6.46 13.42 -13.66
C THR A 57 -5.28 12.82 -14.43
N ARG A 58 -5.48 11.64 -15.04
CA ARG A 58 -4.42 10.90 -15.74
C ARG A 58 -3.65 11.74 -16.76
N ASP A 59 -4.36 12.51 -17.58
CA ASP A 59 -3.76 13.31 -18.65
C ASP A 59 -2.99 14.50 -18.07
N ALA A 60 -3.58 15.21 -17.11
CA ALA A 60 -2.93 16.33 -16.42
C ALA A 60 -1.71 15.87 -15.60
N TYR A 61 -1.76 14.65 -15.05
CA TYR A 61 -0.64 14.02 -14.37
C TYR A 61 0.51 13.75 -15.32
N ARG A 62 0.25 13.09 -16.47
CA ARG A 62 1.29 12.77 -17.46
C ARG A 62 2.04 14.01 -17.90
N GLU A 63 1.33 15.08 -18.22
CA GLU A 63 1.92 16.35 -18.64
C GLU A 63 2.80 16.95 -17.53
N LYS A 64 2.25 17.13 -16.32
CA LYS A 64 2.98 17.72 -15.19
C LYS A 64 4.16 16.86 -14.73
N ALA A 65 4.01 15.54 -14.73
CA ALA A 65 5.05 14.60 -14.35
C ALA A 65 6.21 14.63 -15.35
N ALA A 66 5.93 14.65 -16.66
CA ALA A 66 6.97 14.78 -17.68
C ALA A 66 7.76 16.09 -17.52
N HIS A 67 7.07 17.21 -17.30
CA HIS A 67 7.72 18.50 -17.03
C HIS A 67 8.58 18.47 -15.75
N ALA A 68 8.06 17.91 -14.66
CA ALA A 68 8.77 17.79 -13.40
C ALA A 68 10.00 16.88 -13.52
N LEU A 69 9.91 15.77 -14.24
CA LEU A 69 11.01 14.85 -14.49
C LEU A 69 12.10 15.50 -15.34
N ALA A 70 11.72 16.19 -16.43
CA ALA A 70 12.67 16.94 -17.24
C ALA A 70 13.36 18.06 -16.44
N HIS A 71 12.63 18.74 -15.55
CA HIS A 71 13.19 19.74 -14.65
C HIS A 71 14.17 19.12 -13.64
N ALA A 72 13.83 18.00 -13.01
CA ALA A 72 14.72 17.29 -12.08
C ALA A 72 16.04 16.92 -12.78
N ARG A 73 15.95 16.35 -13.99
CA ARG A 73 17.12 15.99 -14.80
C ARG A 73 18.04 17.17 -15.09
N ARG A 74 17.47 18.30 -15.53
CA ARG A 74 18.25 19.53 -15.84
C ARG A 74 19.02 20.07 -14.63
N ASN A 75 18.52 19.82 -13.43
CA ASN A 75 19.13 20.28 -12.18
C ASN A 75 19.94 19.19 -11.45
N GLY A 76 20.17 18.04 -12.08
CA GLY A 76 20.90 16.92 -11.46
C GLY A 76 20.19 16.28 -10.27
N LEU A 77 18.88 16.50 -10.12
CA LEU A 77 18.08 15.90 -9.06
C LEU A 77 17.69 14.47 -9.42
N ARG A 78 17.65 13.60 -8.41
CA ARG A 78 17.22 12.21 -8.55
C ARG A 78 15.72 12.12 -8.27
N ALA A 79 14.91 12.10 -9.33
CA ALA A 79 13.49 11.87 -9.22
C ALA A 79 13.17 10.37 -9.07
N ALA A 80 12.00 10.07 -8.51
CA ALA A 80 11.49 8.71 -8.41
C ALA A 80 9.95 8.70 -8.47
N LEU A 81 9.39 7.64 -9.02
CA LEU A 81 7.98 7.38 -9.13
C LEU A 81 7.54 6.35 -8.09
N VAL A 82 6.38 6.57 -7.49
CA VAL A 82 5.65 5.59 -6.69
C VAL A 82 4.31 5.33 -7.39
N LEU A 83 4.05 4.09 -7.74
CA LEU A 83 2.71 3.61 -8.10
C LEU A 83 2.07 2.98 -6.88
N VAL A 84 0.85 3.41 -6.57
CA VAL A 84 0.07 2.96 -5.42
C VAL A 84 -1.24 2.39 -5.91
N ASP A 85 -1.67 1.28 -5.33
CA ASP A 85 -2.94 0.65 -5.63
C ASP A 85 -3.62 0.11 -4.39
N ILE A 86 -4.96 0.18 -4.37
CA ILE A 86 -5.79 -0.35 -3.28
C ILE A 86 -5.94 -1.87 -3.43
N ASP A 87 -5.45 -2.61 -2.44
CA ASP A 87 -5.54 -4.07 -2.46
C ASP A 87 -7.00 -4.52 -2.39
N GLY A 88 -7.38 -5.41 -3.30
CA GLY A 88 -8.72 -6.01 -3.29
C GLY A 88 -9.87 -5.04 -3.62
N PHE A 89 -9.61 -3.91 -4.29
CA PHE A 89 -10.62 -2.90 -4.60
C PHE A 89 -11.89 -3.44 -5.28
N ARG A 90 -11.75 -4.36 -6.25
CA ARG A 90 -12.91 -5.02 -6.89
C ARG A 90 -13.75 -5.81 -5.89
N ALA A 91 -13.12 -6.51 -4.94
CA ALA A 91 -13.82 -7.29 -3.92
C ALA A 91 -14.53 -6.37 -2.91
N LEU A 92 -13.91 -5.25 -2.55
CA LEU A 92 -14.52 -4.20 -1.72
C LEU A 92 -15.82 -3.69 -2.37
N ASN A 93 -15.75 -3.29 -3.65
CA ASN A 93 -16.92 -2.84 -4.40
C ASN A 93 -17.98 -3.93 -4.55
N GLY A 94 -17.56 -5.17 -4.77
CA GLY A 94 -18.48 -6.31 -4.89
C GLY A 94 -19.24 -6.62 -3.60
N ARG A 95 -18.59 -6.46 -2.43
CA ARG A 95 -19.17 -6.79 -1.11
C ARG A 95 -19.92 -5.63 -0.47
N HIS A 96 -19.45 -4.40 -0.66
CA HIS A 96 -19.94 -3.21 0.05
C HIS A 96 -20.51 -2.14 -0.88
N GLY A 97 -20.57 -2.40 -2.19
CA GLY A 97 -21.06 -1.47 -3.19
C GLY A 97 -20.05 -0.40 -3.57
N ALA A 98 -20.40 0.38 -4.61
CA ALA A 98 -19.52 1.41 -5.17
C ALA A 98 -19.21 2.55 -4.18
N ALA A 99 -20.11 2.83 -3.24
CA ALA A 99 -19.90 3.87 -2.23
C ALA A 99 -18.69 3.59 -1.33
N ALA A 100 -18.45 2.32 -0.99
CA ALA A 100 -17.30 1.92 -0.17
C ALA A 100 -15.97 2.09 -0.93
N GLY A 101 -15.95 1.82 -2.23
CA GLY A 101 -14.78 2.11 -3.07
C GLY A 101 -14.53 3.62 -3.20
N ASP A 102 -15.58 4.42 -3.32
CA ASP A 102 -15.47 5.88 -3.39
C ASP A 102 -14.96 6.49 -2.08
N GLU A 103 -15.40 5.95 -0.94
CA GLU A 103 -14.87 6.31 0.38
C GLU A 103 -13.39 5.94 0.51
N ALA A 104 -13.00 4.72 0.11
CA ALA A 104 -11.60 4.29 0.12
C ALA A 104 -10.70 5.18 -0.76
N LEU A 105 -11.17 5.55 -1.95
CA LEU A 105 -10.47 6.51 -2.81
C LEU A 105 -10.34 7.87 -2.12
N THR A 106 -11.41 8.40 -1.53
CA THR A 106 -11.38 9.71 -0.86
C THR A 106 -10.34 9.74 0.27
N ILE A 107 -10.33 8.71 1.14
CA ILE A 107 -9.35 8.57 2.23
C ILE A 107 -7.93 8.50 1.67
N LEU A 108 -7.69 7.67 0.64
CA LEU A 108 -6.37 7.56 0.01
C LEU A 108 -5.91 8.92 -0.55
N GLY A 109 -6.79 9.66 -1.22
CA GLY A 109 -6.49 10.98 -1.77
C GLY A 109 -6.12 12.00 -0.71
N GLU A 110 -6.83 12.02 0.42
CA GLU A 110 -6.52 12.87 1.58
C GLU A 110 -5.13 12.54 2.15
N LYS A 111 -4.87 11.26 2.42
CA LYS A 111 -3.59 10.82 3.04
C LYS A 111 -2.39 11.03 2.12
N VAL A 112 -2.55 10.83 0.82
CA VAL A 112 -1.49 11.17 -0.14
C VAL A 112 -1.21 12.66 -0.13
N ARG A 113 -2.25 13.52 -0.18
CA ARG A 113 -2.07 14.98 -0.17
C ARG A 113 -1.43 15.52 1.12
N GLU A 114 -1.68 14.90 2.27
CA GLU A 114 -1.05 15.25 3.55
C GLU A 114 0.45 14.89 3.60
N LEU A 115 0.87 13.85 2.88
CA LEU A 115 2.24 13.31 2.97
C LEU A 115 3.19 13.81 1.89
N VAL A 116 2.67 14.15 0.71
CA VAL A 116 3.48 14.64 -0.41
C VAL A 116 3.83 16.10 -0.23
N ARG A 117 5.01 16.50 -0.73
CA ARG A 117 5.45 17.90 -0.65
C ARG A 117 4.81 18.70 -1.78
N ALA A 118 4.74 20.02 -1.62
CA ALA A 118 4.21 20.92 -2.66
C ALA A 118 4.94 20.81 -4.02
N GLY A 119 6.18 20.32 -4.03
CA GLY A 119 6.96 20.10 -5.24
C GLY A 119 6.65 18.78 -5.95
N ASP A 120 6.06 17.79 -5.28
CA ASP A 120 5.77 16.47 -5.84
C ASP A 120 4.51 16.50 -6.72
N VAL A 121 4.41 15.59 -7.67
CA VAL A 121 3.26 15.52 -8.60
C VAL A 121 2.45 14.27 -8.30
N VAL A 122 1.15 14.43 -8.05
CA VAL A 122 0.24 13.31 -7.74
C VAL A 122 -0.90 13.27 -8.74
N GLY A 123 -1.21 12.09 -9.24
CA GLY A 123 -2.35 11.90 -10.12
C GLY A 123 -2.96 10.51 -10.08
N ARG A 124 -4.23 10.42 -10.44
CA ARG A 124 -4.96 9.16 -10.61
C ARG A 124 -4.64 8.57 -11.98
N THR A 125 -4.04 7.39 -12.03
CA THR A 125 -3.65 6.73 -13.29
C THR A 125 -4.54 5.55 -13.67
N GLY A 126 -5.29 5.00 -12.71
CA GLY A 126 -6.25 3.91 -12.91
C GLY A 126 -7.54 4.08 -12.11
N ALA A 127 -8.34 3.01 -12.05
CA ALA A 127 -9.58 3.01 -11.29
C ALA A 127 -9.31 3.11 -9.77
N ASP A 128 -8.31 2.37 -9.32
CA ASP A 128 -7.81 2.19 -7.95
C ASP A 128 -6.32 2.55 -7.80
N GLU A 129 -5.73 3.07 -8.88
CA GLU A 129 -4.29 3.34 -8.97
C GLU A 129 -3.98 4.84 -8.96
N ILE A 130 -2.99 5.22 -8.15
CA ILE A 130 -2.43 6.56 -8.04
C ILE A 130 -0.93 6.51 -8.34
N SER A 131 -0.45 7.54 -9.03
CA SER A 131 0.95 7.78 -9.27
C SER A 131 1.43 9.02 -8.51
N VAL A 132 2.57 8.90 -7.82
CA VAL A 132 3.27 9.98 -7.12
C VAL A 132 4.67 10.11 -7.68
N LEU A 133 4.99 11.25 -8.29
CA LEU A 133 6.35 11.59 -8.71
C LEU A 133 7.01 12.43 -7.62
N ILE A 134 7.98 11.84 -6.93
CA ILE A 134 8.87 12.49 -5.99
C ILE A 134 10.01 13.13 -6.78
N ARG A 135 10.15 14.45 -6.71
CA ARG A 135 11.13 15.15 -7.57
C ARG A 135 12.58 15.06 -7.08
N GLU A 136 12.77 14.74 -5.80
CA GLU A 136 14.07 14.78 -5.14
C GLU A 136 14.21 13.66 -4.10
N GLY A 137 15.40 13.06 -4.02
CA GLY A 137 15.75 12.04 -3.03
C GLY A 137 15.70 10.60 -3.54
N GLY A 138 15.37 10.40 -4.82
CA GLY A 138 15.47 9.12 -5.52
C GLY A 138 14.66 7.99 -4.86
N ALA A 139 15.15 6.76 -4.99
CA ALA A 139 14.45 5.55 -4.53
C ALA A 139 14.17 5.56 -3.02
N GLU A 140 15.09 6.07 -2.20
CA GLU A 140 14.93 6.06 -0.74
C GLU A 140 13.84 7.01 -0.27
N ALA A 141 13.79 8.23 -0.79
CA ALA A 141 12.73 9.18 -0.45
C ALA A 141 11.36 8.68 -0.92
N ALA A 142 11.29 8.13 -2.13
CA ALA A 142 10.08 7.54 -2.68
C ALA A 142 9.61 6.32 -1.89
N ARG A 143 10.53 5.43 -1.51
CA ARG A 143 10.23 4.29 -0.65
C ARG A 143 9.72 4.75 0.71
N GLY A 144 10.39 5.68 1.38
CA GLY A 144 9.95 6.17 2.68
C GLY A 144 8.58 6.85 2.62
N CYS A 145 8.26 7.56 1.52
CA CYS A 145 6.92 8.09 1.28
C CYS A 145 5.88 6.96 1.16
N ALA A 146 6.17 5.95 0.35
CA ALA A 146 5.30 4.80 0.16
C ALA A 146 5.08 3.99 1.45
N GLU A 147 6.12 3.74 2.24
CA GLU A 147 6.03 3.01 3.50
C GLU A 147 5.16 3.75 4.53
N ARG A 148 5.28 5.09 4.60
CA ARG A 148 4.40 5.91 5.45
C ARG A 148 2.95 5.84 5.00
N LEU A 149 2.69 5.87 3.69
CA LEU A 149 1.34 5.72 3.14
C LEU A 149 0.72 4.37 3.51
N VAL A 150 1.48 3.28 3.33
CA VAL A 150 1.03 1.92 3.71
C VAL A 150 0.69 1.88 5.20
N ALA A 151 1.59 2.32 6.07
CA ALA A 151 1.39 2.27 7.52
C ALA A 151 0.19 3.11 8.00
N ILE A 152 -0.01 4.31 7.43
CA ILE A 152 -1.14 5.16 7.79
C ILE A 152 -2.46 4.54 7.35
N LEU A 153 -2.54 3.93 6.16
CA LEU A 153 -3.78 3.32 5.68
C LEU A 153 -4.09 1.99 6.38
N GLU A 154 -3.07 1.19 6.72
CA GLU A 154 -3.23 0.01 7.58
C GLU A 154 -3.87 0.34 8.94
N THR A 155 -3.64 1.55 9.46
CA THR A 155 -4.18 1.98 10.76
C THR A 155 -5.49 2.77 10.67
N SER A 156 -5.80 3.34 9.50
CA SER A 156 -6.92 4.29 9.34
C SER A 156 -8.20 3.68 8.79
N GLY A 157 -8.21 2.42 8.31
CA GLY A 157 -9.42 1.84 7.72
C GLY A 157 -9.29 0.39 7.25
N PRO A 158 -10.33 -0.15 6.56
CA PRO A 158 -10.39 -1.55 6.13
C PRO A 158 -9.60 -1.85 4.84
N VAL A 159 -8.93 -0.85 4.26
CA VAL A 159 -8.23 -0.98 2.98
C VAL A 159 -6.72 -0.95 3.20
N THR A 160 -6.05 -1.95 2.64
CA THR A 160 -4.60 -1.96 2.51
C THR A 160 -4.19 -1.47 1.14
N ILE A 161 -2.98 -0.95 1.01
CA ILE A 161 -2.42 -0.54 -0.27
C ILE A 161 -1.10 -1.26 -0.52
N SER A 162 -0.83 -1.51 -1.79
CA SER A 162 0.48 -1.94 -2.27
C SER A 162 1.13 -0.82 -3.05
N ALA A 163 2.47 -0.74 -2.99
CA ALA A 163 3.22 0.27 -3.71
C ALA A 163 4.43 -0.30 -4.47
N GLY A 164 4.66 0.19 -5.68
CA GLY A 164 5.85 -0.06 -6.48
C GLY A 164 6.65 1.22 -6.68
N VAL A 165 7.95 1.18 -6.44
CA VAL A 165 8.84 2.35 -6.58
C VAL A 165 9.78 2.18 -7.77
N ALA A 166 10.03 3.25 -8.52
CA ALA A 166 11.07 3.29 -9.54
C ALA A 166 11.86 4.60 -9.43
N ALA A 167 13.19 4.52 -9.35
CA ALA A 167 14.04 5.71 -9.44
C ALA A 167 14.43 5.99 -10.89
N ASP A 168 14.48 7.27 -11.26
CA ASP A 168 15.02 7.70 -12.53
C ASP A 168 16.52 7.37 -12.60
N SER A 169 16.90 6.64 -13.65
CA SER A 169 18.29 6.33 -13.99
C SER A 169 18.95 7.46 -14.81
N GLY A 170 18.26 8.58 -14.98
CA GLY A 170 18.72 9.75 -15.74
C GLY A 170 18.26 9.75 -17.19
N THR A 171 17.41 8.80 -17.58
CA THR A 171 16.80 8.76 -18.92
C THR A 171 15.76 9.87 -19.07
N GLY A 172 15.08 10.24 -17.98
CA GLY A 172 13.98 11.20 -18.01
C GLY A 172 12.74 10.70 -18.75
N ASP A 173 12.64 9.38 -18.92
CA ASP A 173 11.50 8.72 -19.58
C ASP A 173 10.47 8.29 -18.54
N LEU A 174 9.32 8.98 -18.53
CA LEU A 174 8.23 8.69 -17.61
C LEU A 174 7.62 7.30 -17.87
N ASP A 175 7.51 6.87 -19.13
CA ASP A 175 6.89 5.59 -19.47
C ASP A 175 7.77 4.42 -19.01
N ALA A 176 9.10 4.55 -19.16
CA ALA A 176 10.05 3.59 -18.59
C ALA A 176 9.96 3.53 -17.06
N LEU A 177 9.82 4.69 -16.39
CA LEU A 177 9.65 4.75 -14.93
C LEU A 177 8.37 4.06 -14.47
N VAL A 178 7.26 4.32 -15.16
CA VAL A 178 5.96 3.67 -14.91
C VAL A 178 6.09 2.15 -15.08
N ALA A 179 6.74 1.67 -16.15
CA ALA A 179 6.90 0.24 -16.38
C ALA A 179 7.68 -0.46 -15.25
N VAL A 180 8.77 0.17 -14.78
CA VAL A 180 9.58 -0.36 -13.66
C VAL A 180 8.79 -0.35 -12.36
N ALA A 181 8.07 0.74 -12.07
CA ALA A 181 7.25 0.85 -10.86
C ALA A 181 6.10 -0.16 -10.88
N ALA A 182 5.48 -0.41 -12.06
CA ALA A 182 4.39 -1.37 -12.21
C ALA A 182 4.87 -2.80 -11.96
N ALA A 183 6.05 -3.18 -12.46
CA ALA A 183 6.66 -4.47 -12.17
C ALA A 183 6.96 -4.64 -10.66
N ALA A 184 7.39 -3.58 -10.00
CA ALA A 184 7.58 -3.59 -8.55
C ALA A 184 6.24 -3.74 -7.80
N LEU A 185 5.22 -2.99 -8.17
CA LEU A 185 3.87 -3.08 -7.59
C LEU A 185 3.29 -4.50 -7.72
N ASP A 186 3.44 -5.11 -8.89
CA ASP A 186 3.00 -6.48 -9.12
C ASP A 186 3.76 -7.48 -8.22
N LYS A 187 5.06 -7.28 -8.00
CA LYS A 187 5.83 -8.05 -7.01
C LYS A 187 5.30 -7.87 -5.58
N ALA A 188 4.91 -6.66 -5.19
CA ALA A 188 4.31 -6.40 -3.87
C ALA A 188 2.97 -7.13 -3.70
N ARG A 189 2.09 -7.07 -4.72
CA ARG A 189 0.80 -7.78 -4.72
C ARG A 189 0.97 -9.29 -4.63
N ARG A 190 1.86 -9.88 -5.45
CA ARG A 190 2.15 -11.33 -5.43
C ARG A 190 2.73 -11.82 -4.11
N ALA A 191 3.36 -10.94 -3.33
CA ALA A 191 3.89 -11.25 -2.00
C ALA A 191 2.84 -11.14 -0.87
N GLY A 192 1.56 -10.93 -1.21
CA GLY A 192 0.44 -10.87 -0.26
C GLY A 192 -0.09 -9.46 0.02
N GLY A 193 0.32 -8.45 -0.75
CA GLY A 193 -0.16 -7.07 -0.60
C GLY A 193 0.36 -6.36 0.65
N GLY A 194 -0.19 -5.17 0.92
CA GLY A 194 0.08 -4.36 2.12
C GLY A 194 1.54 -3.94 2.28
N ARG A 195 2.26 -3.70 1.18
CA ARG A 195 3.71 -3.46 1.23
C ARG A 195 4.25 -2.67 0.06
N VAL A 196 5.48 -2.22 0.22
CA VAL A 196 6.25 -1.53 -0.81
C VAL A 196 7.27 -2.50 -1.43
N ALA A 197 7.41 -2.45 -2.76
CA ALA A 197 8.48 -3.11 -3.47
C ALA A 197 9.32 -2.10 -4.25
N VAL A 198 10.63 -2.31 -4.22
CA VAL A 198 11.62 -1.50 -4.96
C VAL A 198 12.49 -2.45 -5.79
N PRO A 199 12.71 -2.19 -7.09
CA PRO A 199 13.61 -2.96 -7.93
C PRO A 199 15.02 -3.03 -7.34
N GLY A 200 15.64 -4.21 -7.37
CA GLY A 200 16.99 -4.41 -6.83
C GLY A 200 17.09 -4.33 -5.30
N HIS A 201 16.02 -3.97 -4.60
CA HIS A 201 15.96 -4.02 -3.15
C HIS A 201 15.35 -5.36 -2.72
N ALA A 202 16.11 -6.15 -1.95
CA ALA A 202 15.52 -7.28 -1.23
C ALA A 202 14.51 -6.70 -0.22
N PRO A 203 13.33 -7.32 -0.04
CA PRO A 203 12.41 -6.89 1.01
C PRO A 203 13.17 -6.83 2.33
N ALA A 204 12.91 -5.80 3.13
CA ALA A 204 13.56 -5.70 4.43
C ALA A 204 13.33 -7.00 5.20
N ALA A 205 14.30 -7.40 6.04
CA ALA A 205 14.15 -8.60 6.86
C ALA A 205 12.88 -8.55 7.72
N ILE A 206 12.42 -7.35 8.08
CA ILE A 206 11.18 -7.10 8.84
C ILE A 206 9.94 -7.47 8.00
N ASP A 207 9.85 -7.03 6.74
CA ASP A 207 8.69 -7.33 5.87
C ASP A 207 8.62 -8.81 5.50
N THR A 208 9.78 -9.43 5.30
CA THR A 208 9.91 -10.86 5.02
C THR A 208 9.44 -11.67 6.24
N ALA A 209 9.88 -11.28 7.43
CA ALA A 209 9.46 -11.89 8.69
C ALA A 209 7.95 -11.75 8.91
N ARG A 210 7.38 -10.55 8.75
CA ARG A 210 5.95 -10.29 8.97
C ARG A 210 5.07 -11.13 8.04
N GLY A 211 5.40 -11.18 6.75
CA GLY A 211 4.68 -12.01 5.78
C GLY A 211 4.77 -13.51 6.09
N ALA A 212 5.96 -13.98 6.48
CA ALA A 212 6.17 -15.38 6.84
C ALA A 212 5.41 -15.79 8.11
N VAL A 213 5.35 -14.91 9.13
CA VAL A 213 4.58 -15.16 10.35
C VAL A 213 3.10 -15.39 10.03
N GLY A 214 2.51 -14.54 9.20
CA GLY A 214 1.11 -14.68 8.78
C GLY A 214 0.85 -15.99 8.04
N ALA A 215 1.70 -16.33 7.06
CA ALA A 215 1.56 -17.55 6.28
C ALA A 215 1.72 -18.83 7.12
N LEU A 216 2.71 -18.88 8.01
CA LEU A 216 2.95 -20.04 8.88
C LEU A 216 1.85 -20.20 9.93
N SER A 217 1.33 -19.09 10.48
CA SER A 217 0.21 -19.12 11.39
C SER A 217 -1.05 -19.67 10.72
N LEU A 218 -1.30 -19.30 9.46
CA LEU A 218 -2.45 -19.81 8.70
C LEU A 218 -2.29 -21.31 8.40
N ALA A 219 -1.09 -21.73 7.98
CA ALA A 219 -0.81 -23.13 7.71
C ALA A 219 -0.98 -24.02 8.97
N LEU A 220 -0.57 -23.50 10.14
CA LEU A 220 -0.78 -24.18 11.42
C LEU A 220 -2.28 -24.26 11.78
N ALA A 221 -3.01 -23.16 11.59
CA ALA A 221 -4.45 -23.09 11.84
C ALA A 221 -5.28 -24.06 10.98
N GLU A 222 -4.91 -24.23 9.71
CA GLU A 222 -5.59 -25.15 8.79
C GLU A 222 -5.40 -26.61 9.20
N ARG A 223 -4.20 -26.95 9.68
CA ARG A 223 -3.86 -28.31 10.08
C ARG A 223 -4.40 -28.69 11.46
N ASP A 224 -4.52 -27.72 12.35
CA ASP A 224 -4.99 -27.92 13.74
C ASP A 224 -6.06 -26.86 14.08
N PRO A 225 -7.35 -27.17 13.86
CA PRO A 225 -8.45 -26.23 14.09
C PRO A 225 -8.61 -25.78 15.55
N GLU A 226 -8.21 -26.62 16.52
CA GLU A 226 -8.29 -26.28 17.96
C GLU A 226 -7.28 -25.19 18.36
N THR A 227 -6.21 -25.04 17.59
CA THR A 227 -5.11 -24.10 17.86
C THR A 227 -5.44 -22.66 17.48
N SER A 228 -6.41 -22.41 16.59
CA SER A 228 -6.70 -21.07 16.04
C SER A 228 -7.32 -20.08 17.03
N ALA A 229 -8.22 -20.53 17.91
CA ALA A 229 -8.82 -19.69 18.94
C ALA A 229 -7.88 -19.51 20.14
N HIS A 230 -7.12 -20.56 20.47
CA HIS A 230 -6.12 -20.56 21.55
C HIS A 230 -4.93 -19.64 21.25
N ALA A 231 -4.45 -19.62 20.01
CA ALA A 231 -3.29 -18.81 19.61
C ALA A 231 -3.52 -17.31 19.86
N ARG A 232 -4.72 -16.79 19.56
CA ARG A 232 -5.04 -15.37 19.80
C ARG A 232 -5.05 -15.02 21.29
N SER A 233 -5.65 -15.86 22.13
CA SER A 233 -5.67 -15.68 23.58
C SER A 233 -4.26 -15.75 24.18
N LEU A 234 -3.43 -16.67 23.67
CA LEU A 234 -2.04 -16.83 24.10
C LEU A 234 -1.19 -15.60 23.73
N VAL A 235 -1.31 -15.09 22.50
CA VAL A 235 -0.63 -13.87 22.06
C VAL A 235 -1.01 -12.68 22.95
N ALA A 236 -2.30 -12.51 23.24
CA ALA A 236 -2.78 -11.43 24.09
C ALA A 236 -2.19 -11.52 25.51
N LEU A 237 -2.19 -12.72 26.11
CA LEU A 237 -1.62 -12.95 27.44
C LEU A 237 -0.10 -12.70 27.46
N ALA A 238 0.64 -13.27 26.51
CA ALA A 238 2.09 -13.12 26.41
C ALA A 238 2.50 -11.66 26.23
N THR A 239 1.77 -10.92 25.39
CA THR A 239 1.96 -9.49 25.17
C THR A 239 1.68 -8.69 26.45
N ALA A 240 0.61 -9.00 27.18
CA ALA A 240 0.28 -8.32 28.43
C ALA A 240 1.33 -8.58 29.52
N VAL A 241 1.84 -9.80 29.63
CA VAL A 241 2.94 -10.14 30.55
C VAL A 241 4.22 -9.42 30.16
N ALA A 242 4.60 -9.42 28.88
CA ALA A 242 5.80 -8.72 28.40
C ALA A 242 5.76 -7.23 28.76
N ARG A 243 4.61 -6.57 28.53
CA ARG A 243 4.42 -5.15 28.90
C ARG A 243 4.55 -4.91 30.40
N ARG A 244 4.00 -5.79 31.24
CA ARG A 244 4.15 -5.70 32.71
C ARG A 244 5.59 -5.89 33.18
N LEU A 245 6.40 -6.64 32.42
CA LEU A 245 7.83 -6.80 32.65
C LEU A 245 8.67 -5.68 32.03
N ASN A 246 8.03 -4.59 31.58
CA ASN A 246 8.68 -3.42 31.00
C ASN A 246 9.41 -3.72 29.68
N VAL A 247 8.97 -4.73 28.93
CA VAL A 247 9.38 -5.00 27.54
C VAL A 247 8.57 -4.10 26.61
N HIS A 248 9.24 -3.42 25.67
CA HIS A 248 8.63 -2.39 24.81
C HIS A 248 9.08 -2.52 23.34
N GLY A 249 8.38 -1.84 22.44
CA GLY A 249 8.74 -1.73 21.03
C GLY A 249 8.81 -3.08 20.31
N GLU A 250 9.83 -3.26 19.47
CA GLU A 250 10.01 -4.48 18.66
C GLU A 250 10.08 -5.77 19.48
N GLU A 251 10.54 -5.71 20.74
CA GLU A 251 10.63 -6.91 21.58
C GLU A 251 9.24 -7.48 21.92
N VAL A 252 8.23 -6.62 22.04
CA VAL A 252 6.84 -7.05 22.24
C VAL A 252 6.31 -7.75 20.99
N GLU A 253 6.61 -7.24 19.79
CA GLU A 253 6.23 -7.88 18.53
C GLU A 253 6.93 -9.24 18.33
N ARG A 254 8.19 -9.37 18.77
CA ARG A 254 8.90 -10.65 18.78
C ARG A 254 8.23 -11.66 19.71
N VAL A 255 7.80 -11.23 20.91
CA VAL A 255 7.08 -12.10 21.85
C VAL A 255 5.72 -12.52 21.28
N ALA A 256 4.98 -11.60 20.66
CA ALA A 256 3.72 -11.91 20.00
C ALA A 256 3.90 -12.92 18.85
N SER A 257 4.92 -12.72 18.01
CA SER A 257 5.27 -13.63 16.91
C SER A 257 5.68 -15.02 17.43
N ALA A 258 6.45 -15.06 18.52
CA ALA A 258 6.86 -16.32 19.14
C ALA A 258 5.66 -17.07 19.73
N ALA A 259 4.74 -16.36 20.41
CA ALA A 259 3.53 -16.97 20.94
C ALA A 259 2.61 -17.52 19.83
N LEU A 260 2.52 -16.81 18.70
CA LEU A 260 1.72 -17.25 17.56
C LEU A 260 2.28 -18.49 16.87
N LEU A 261 3.61 -18.60 16.80
CA LEU A 261 4.33 -19.65 16.05
C LEU A 261 4.98 -20.70 16.94
N HIS A 262 4.69 -20.72 18.26
CA HIS A 262 5.36 -21.61 19.22
C HIS A 262 5.26 -23.08 18.79
N ASP A 263 4.07 -23.47 18.32
CA ASP A 263 3.76 -24.81 17.87
C ASP A 263 4.02 -25.05 16.36
N VAL A 264 4.66 -24.14 15.63
CA VAL A 264 4.91 -24.29 14.18
C VAL A 264 5.68 -25.58 13.85
N GLY A 265 6.47 -26.07 14.79
CA GLY A 265 7.20 -27.34 14.66
C GLY A 265 6.30 -28.57 14.52
N LYS A 266 5.03 -28.51 15.00
CA LYS A 266 4.06 -29.59 14.84
C LYS A 266 3.78 -29.91 13.37
N LEU A 267 4.07 -28.97 12.46
CA LEU A 267 4.00 -29.21 11.02
C LEU A 267 4.90 -30.37 10.53
N ALA A 268 5.90 -30.77 11.30
CA ALA A 268 6.76 -31.90 10.95
C ALA A 268 6.40 -33.22 11.65
N ILE A 269 5.42 -33.21 12.55
CA ILE A 269 4.99 -34.42 13.27
C ILE A 269 4.01 -35.19 12.38
N PRO A 270 4.18 -36.52 12.17
CA PRO A 270 3.26 -37.31 11.35
C PRO A 270 1.82 -37.31 11.90
N ASP A 271 0.82 -37.25 11.01
CA ASP A 271 -0.60 -37.21 11.40
C ASP A 271 -1.03 -38.43 12.21
N ARG A 272 -0.49 -39.62 11.89
CA ARG A 272 -0.72 -40.86 12.66
C ARG A 272 -0.30 -40.77 14.13
N ILE A 273 0.56 -39.82 14.48
CA ILE A 273 0.99 -39.52 15.85
C ILE A 273 0.19 -38.33 16.38
N LEU A 274 0.10 -37.23 15.63
CA LEU A 274 -0.52 -35.99 16.11
C LEU A 274 -2.04 -36.11 16.30
N LEU A 275 -2.74 -36.86 15.44
CA LEU A 275 -4.21 -37.01 15.43
C LEU A 275 -4.67 -38.35 16.02
N LYS A 276 -3.79 -39.06 16.73
CA LYS A 276 -4.09 -40.39 17.28
C LYS A 276 -5.13 -40.27 18.42
N PRO A 277 -6.22 -41.05 18.41
CA PRO A 277 -7.26 -40.97 19.45
C PRO A 277 -6.89 -41.69 20.75
N SER A 278 -5.82 -42.50 20.74
CA SER A 278 -5.31 -43.22 21.90
C SER A 278 -4.02 -42.60 22.44
N ALA A 279 -3.66 -42.95 23.67
CA ALA A 279 -2.45 -42.44 24.31
C ALA A 279 -1.20 -42.73 23.45
N LEU A 280 -0.31 -41.74 23.37
CA LEU A 280 0.95 -41.86 22.67
C LEU A 280 1.89 -42.83 23.40
N THR A 281 2.62 -43.65 22.63
CA THR A 281 3.69 -44.50 23.19
C THR A 281 4.90 -43.64 23.59
N PRO A 282 5.81 -44.15 24.42
CA PRO A 282 7.05 -43.43 24.77
C PRO A 282 7.85 -42.98 23.54
N GLU A 283 7.92 -43.81 22.50
CA GLU A 283 8.62 -43.53 21.25
C GLU A 283 7.90 -42.45 20.42
N GLU A 284 6.57 -42.48 20.37
CA GLU A 284 5.77 -41.42 19.74
C GLU A 284 5.95 -40.08 20.47
N TRP A 285 6.07 -40.11 21.79
CA TRP A 285 6.41 -38.95 22.62
C TRP A 285 7.82 -38.41 22.34
N ASP A 286 8.80 -39.26 22.04
CA ASP A 286 10.13 -38.80 21.61
C ASP A 286 10.04 -38.02 20.30
N VAL A 287 9.22 -38.49 19.35
CA VAL A 287 8.99 -37.79 18.07
C VAL A 287 8.35 -36.43 18.32
N VAL A 288 7.28 -36.35 19.12
CA VAL A 288 6.61 -35.08 19.44
C VAL A 288 7.57 -34.10 20.12
N ARG A 289 8.46 -34.57 21.00
CA ARG A 289 9.45 -33.70 21.68
C ARG A 289 10.46 -33.04 20.76
N THR A 290 10.57 -33.47 19.50
CA THR A 290 11.44 -32.81 18.52
C THR A 290 10.86 -31.52 17.93
N HIS A 291 9.56 -31.28 18.08
CA HIS A 291 8.88 -30.17 17.41
C HIS A 291 9.49 -28.78 17.70
N PRO A 292 9.99 -28.43 18.90
CA PRO A 292 10.57 -27.10 19.12
C PRO A 292 11.87 -26.89 18.31
N LEU A 293 12.66 -27.95 18.13
CA LEU A 293 13.88 -27.92 17.32
C LEU A 293 13.55 -27.78 15.82
N VAL A 294 12.49 -28.46 15.38
CA VAL A 294 12.01 -28.32 14.01
C VAL A 294 11.42 -26.94 13.77
N GLY A 295 10.68 -26.40 14.73
CA GLY A 295 10.15 -25.03 14.72
C GLY A 295 11.28 -23.99 14.64
N GLU A 296 12.33 -24.13 15.44
CA GLU A 296 13.53 -23.27 15.35
C GLU A 296 14.13 -23.31 13.93
N ARG A 297 14.29 -24.51 13.35
CA ARG A 297 14.87 -24.68 12.01
C ARG A 297 14.00 -24.03 10.92
N ILE A 298 12.68 -24.19 10.98
CA ILE A 298 11.73 -23.57 10.04
C ILE A 298 11.85 -22.04 10.12
N LEU A 299 11.83 -21.48 11.34
CA LEU A 299 11.87 -20.04 11.54
C LEU A 299 13.22 -19.43 11.20
N ARG A 300 14.35 -20.12 11.44
CA ARG A 300 15.69 -19.64 11.06
C ARG A 300 15.91 -19.57 9.55
N ALA A 301 15.15 -20.31 8.76
CA ALA A 301 15.23 -20.25 7.30
C ALA A 301 14.65 -18.94 6.74
N VAL A 302 13.89 -18.20 7.54
CA VAL A 302 13.27 -16.93 7.15
C VAL A 302 14.11 -15.75 7.65
N PRO A 303 14.60 -14.87 6.75
CA PRO A 303 15.27 -13.63 7.15
C PRO A 303 14.41 -12.81 8.11
N GLY A 304 15.01 -12.36 9.22
CA GLY A 304 14.33 -11.56 10.25
C GLY A 304 13.68 -12.36 11.38
N LEU A 305 13.44 -13.66 11.23
CA LEU A 305 12.83 -14.50 12.28
C LEU A 305 13.83 -15.19 13.23
N GLY A 306 15.14 -14.99 13.06
CA GLY A 306 16.16 -15.56 13.94
C GLY A 306 15.94 -15.33 15.44
N PRO A 307 15.60 -14.09 15.90
CA PRO A 307 15.26 -13.85 17.30
C PRO A 307 14.00 -14.60 17.77
N VAL A 308 12.97 -14.70 16.93
CA VAL A 308 11.73 -15.43 17.22
C VAL A 308 12.00 -16.93 17.32
N ALA A 309 12.81 -17.48 16.40
CA ALA A 309 13.23 -18.87 16.40
C ALA A 309 13.91 -19.29 17.70
N ARG A 310 14.73 -18.40 18.29
CA ARG A 310 15.31 -18.62 19.61
C ARG A 310 14.23 -18.73 20.68
N LEU A 311 13.24 -17.84 20.70
CA LEU A 311 12.17 -17.87 21.71
C LEU A 311 11.36 -19.18 21.61
N VAL A 312 10.98 -19.58 20.39
CA VAL A 312 10.24 -20.83 20.14
C VAL A 312 11.03 -22.07 20.60
N ARG A 313 12.35 -22.12 20.36
CA ARG A 313 13.20 -23.22 20.85
C ARG A 313 13.15 -23.40 22.37
N HIS A 314 13.02 -22.31 23.13
CA HIS A 314 13.02 -22.35 24.60
C HIS A 314 11.69 -22.80 25.19
N GLU A 315 10.72 -23.16 24.35
CA GLU A 315 9.54 -23.89 24.77
C GLU A 315 9.93 -25.29 25.26
N GLN A 316 10.23 -25.39 26.56
CA GLN A 316 10.36 -26.68 27.22
C GLN A 316 8.97 -27.24 27.49
N VAL A 317 8.70 -28.42 26.93
CA VAL A 317 7.50 -29.23 27.17
C VAL A 317 7.29 -29.42 28.68
N ARG A 318 6.46 -28.56 29.31
CA ARG A 318 5.93 -28.78 30.67
C ARG A 318 4.81 -29.85 30.68
N ALA A 319 4.70 -30.69 29.65
CA ALA A 319 3.75 -31.82 29.63
C ALA A 319 4.20 -32.99 30.54
N ALA A 320 5.48 -33.05 30.93
CA ALA A 320 5.99 -34.10 31.83
C ALA A 320 5.42 -34.04 33.27
N ARG A 321 4.77 -32.93 33.68
CA ARG A 321 4.24 -32.78 35.05
C ARG A 321 2.74 -33.05 35.21
N ARG A 322 1.94 -33.06 34.14
CA ARG A 322 0.49 -33.35 34.27
C ARG A 322 0.13 -34.82 34.02
N ALA A 323 0.93 -35.56 33.25
CA ALA A 323 0.73 -37.00 33.05
C ALA A 323 1.34 -37.87 34.19
N ALA A 324 2.34 -37.36 34.92
CA ALA A 324 2.92 -38.05 36.07
C ALA A 324 2.15 -37.87 37.38
N ALA A 325 1.22 -36.91 37.44
CA ALA A 325 0.41 -36.63 38.64
C ALA A 325 -0.85 -37.51 38.76
N SER A 326 -1.25 -38.21 37.71
CA SER A 326 -2.40 -39.13 37.70
C SER A 326 -2.03 -40.59 38.01
N SER A 327 -0.77 -40.87 38.37
CA SER A 327 -0.25 -42.24 38.61
C SER A 327 0.55 -42.38 39.91
N TRP A 328 0.14 -41.69 40.98
CA TRP A 328 0.58 -42.04 42.33
C TRP A 328 -0.43 -43.01 42.97
N PRO A 329 -0.04 -44.23 43.38
CA PRO A 329 -0.91 -45.06 44.20
C PRO A 329 -1.08 -44.39 45.56
N ALA A 330 -2.32 -44.36 46.05
CA ALA A 330 -2.62 -43.94 47.41
C ALA A 330 -1.74 -44.74 48.38
N ALA A 331 -0.99 -44.04 49.25
CA ALA A 331 -0.24 -44.67 50.31
C ALA A 331 -1.20 -45.48 51.20
N PRO A 332 -0.85 -46.71 51.61
CA PRO A 332 -1.68 -47.49 52.50
C PRO A 332 -1.68 -46.83 53.88
N THR A 333 -2.84 -46.36 54.32
CA THR A 333 -3.10 -46.02 55.71
C THR A 333 -3.07 -47.30 56.53
N THR A 334 -1.91 -47.63 57.10
CA THR A 334 -1.79 -48.63 58.17
C THR A 334 -2.05 -47.98 59.52
N ARG A 335 -3.20 -48.37 60.11
CA ARG A 335 -3.66 -48.32 61.51
C ARG A 335 -3.70 -46.97 62.23
#